data_AF-A0AA50KM62-F1
#
_entry.id   AF-A0AA50KM62-F1
#
_cell.length_a   1.000
_cell.length_b   1.000
_cell.length_c   1.000
_cell.angle_alpha   90.00
_cell.angle_beta   90.00
_cell.angle_gamma   90.00
#
_symmetry.space_group_name_H-M   'P 1'
#
loop_
_entity.id
_entity.type
_entity.pdbx_description
1 polymer ?
#
loop_
_entity_poly.entity_id
_entity_poly.type
_entity_poly.pdbx_seq_one_letter_code
_entity_poly.pdbx_strand_id
1 'polypeptide(L)'
;MYPPPDPHMQLWDEYKYRHDHIWQKLFQITIAVVLLGSVPYLKPEITQVLKGWILIAPLLGTVLSLISLVLMHFELTLFGKIAQAHRAHQQQLGLIQHSRHNYFRYLVLIYVSFLLLVSMANVAVVRLLWLAP
;
A
#
# COMPACT_ATOMS: atom_id res chain seq x y z
N MET A 1 -22.42 29.70 -21.29
CA MET A 1 -22.11 28.30 -21.66
C MET A 1 -20.65 28.09 -21.30
N TYR A 2 -20.36 27.32 -20.25
CA TYR A 2 -18.95 27.01 -19.94
C TYR A 2 -18.41 26.11 -21.06
N PRO A 3 -17.18 26.34 -21.54
CA PRO A 3 -16.57 25.40 -22.47
C PRO A 3 -16.54 24.02 -21.83
N PRO A 4 -16.79 22.94 -22.60
CA PRO A 4 -16.65 21.59 -22.07
C PRO A 4 -15.23 21.44 -21.51
N PRO A 5 -15.08 20.84 -20.31
CA PRO A 5 -13.76 20.67 -19.70
C PRO A 5 -12.84 19.90 -20.64
N ASP A 6 -11.59 20.37 -20.76
CA ASP A 6 -10.60 19.75 -21.63
C ASP A 6 -10.38 18.28 -21.18
N PRO A 7 -10.67 17.29 -22.05
CA PRO A 7 -10.53 15.88 -21.70
C PRO A 7 -9.09 15.52 -21.30
N HIS A 8 -8.09 16.26 -21.76
CA HIS A 8 -6.69 16.04 -21.39
C HIS A 8 -6.37 16.57 -19.99
N MET A 9 -6.99 17.68 -19.60
CA MET A 9 -6.88 18.22 -18.24
C MET A 9 -7.56 17.28 -17.24
N GLN A 10 -8.74 16.75 -17.57
CA GLN A 10 -9.41 15.75 -16.73
C GLN A 10 -8.57 14.49 -16.52
N LEU A 11 -7.92 14.01 -17.58
CA LEU A 11 -7.07 12.82 -17.50
C LEU A 11 -5.83 13.05 -16.60
N TRP A 12 -5.25 14.25 -16.66
CA TRP A 12 -4.14 14.65 -15.79
C TRP A 12 -4.56 14.77 -14.32
N ASP A 13 -5.69 15.42 -14.06
CA ASP A 13 -6.23 15.56 -12.70
C ASP A 13 -6.52 14.19 -12.07
N GLU A 14 -7.11 13.28 -12.85
CA GLU A 14 -7.36 11.90 -12.43
C GLU A 14 -6.05 11.13 -12.15
N TYR A 15 -5.03 11.29 -13.02
CA TYR A 15 -3.71 10.70 -12.80
C TYR A 15 -3.10 11.17 -11.48
N LYS A 16 -3.10 12.48 -11.23
CA LYS A 16 -2.53 13.07 -10.02
C LYS A 16 -3.29 12.62 -8.78
N TYR A 17 -4.62 12.66 -8.83
CA TYR A 17 -5.49 12.20 -7.76
C TYR A 17 -5.16 10.75 -7.36
N ARG A 18 -5.07 9.83 -8.34
CA ARG A 18 -4.79 8.42 -8.06
C ARG A 18 -3.38 8.18 -7.54
N HIS A 19 -2.40 8.88 -8.08
CA HIS A 19 -1.02 8.79 -7.59
C HIS A 19 -0.95 9.20 -6.11
N ASP A 20 -1.53 10.35 -5.76
CA ASP A 20 -1.53 10.85 -4.38
C ASP A 20 -2.36 9.95 -3.46
N HIS A 21 -3.48 9.41 -3.95
CA HIS A 21 -4.31 8.46 -3.22
C HIS A 21 -3.53 7.17 -2.89
N ILE A 22 -2.79 6.61 -3.85
CA ILE A 22 -1.96 5.42 -3.66
C ILE A 22 -0.91 5.65 -2.57
N TRP A 23 -0.20 6.78 -2.63
CA TRP A 23 0.80 7.14 -1.61
C TRP A 23 0.18 7.32 -0.23
N GLN A 24 -0.95 8.02 -0.14
CA GLN A 24 -1.64 8.22 1.13
C GLN A 24 -2.05 6.89 1.75
N LYS A 25 -2.61 5.96 0.96
CA LYS A 25 -3.00 4.63 1.43
C LYS A 25 -1.79 3.82 1.89
N LEU A 26 -0.68 3.85 1.13
CA LEU A 26 0.57 3.20 1.50
C LEU A 26 1.06 3.63 2.88
N PHE A 27 1.14 4.93 3.14
CA PHE A 27 1.60 5.44 4.44
C PHE A 27 0.64 5.10 5.57
N GLN A 28 -0.67 5.28 5.37
CA GLN A 28 -1.68 4.95 6.37
C GLN A 28 -1.62 3.47 6.79
N ILE A 29 -1.52 2.56 5.82
CA ILE A 29 -1.43 1.12 6.08
C ILE A 29 -0.11 0.78 6.75
N THR A 30 1.01 1.36 6.31
CA THR A 30 2.33 1.14 6.93
C THR A 30 2.28 1.51 8.41
N ILE A 31 1.77 2.69 8.73
CA ILE A 31 1.63 3.16 10.12
C ILE A 31 0.74 2.21 10.92
N ALA A 32 -0.41 1.80 10.37
CA ALA A 32 -1.32 0.88 11.04
C ALA A 32 -0.64 -0.48 11.35
N VAL A 33 0.05 -1.07 10.37
CA VAL A 33 0.76 -2.34 10.53
C VAL A 33 1.89 -2.22 11.55
N VAL A 34 2.68 -1.14 11.50
CA VAL A 34 3.78 -0.91 12.44
C VAL A 34 3.23 -0.71 13.86
N LEU A 35 2.18 0.07 14.05
CA LEU A 35 1.59 0.31 15.37
C LEU A 35 1.01 -0.99 15.95
N LEU A 36 0.18 -1.70 15.19
CA LEU A 36 -0.38 -2.99 15.60
C LEU A 36 0.70 -4.03 15.89
N GLY A 37 1.75 -4.05 15.07
CA GLY A 37 2.89 -4.92 15.27
C GLY A 37 3.72 -4.56 16.50
N SER A 38 3.75 -3.29 16.88
CA SER A 38 4.50 -2.78 18.04
C SER A 38 3.79 -3.02 19.38
N VAL A 39 2.46 -3.21 19.39
CA VAL A 39 1.64 -3.34 20.61
C VAL A 39 2.23 -4.33 21.63
N PRO A 40 2.65 -5.56 21.25
CA PRO A 40 3.19 -6.54 22.20
C PRO A 40 4.45 -6.06 22.94
N TYR A 41 5.24 -5.17 22.33
CA TYR A 41 6.52 -4.74 22.86
C TYR A 41 6.41 -3.50 23.77
N LEU A 42 5.34 -2.72 23.63
CA LEU A 42 5.17 -1.45 24.35
C LEU A 42 4.67 -1.63 25.79
N LYS A 43 4.00 -2.75 26.10
CA LYS A 43 3.34 -2.99 27.40
C LYS A 43 3.52 -4.43 27.89
N PRO A 44 4.75 -4.84 28.26
CA PRO A 44 5.05 -6.21 28.71
C PRO A 44 4.17 -6.66 29.90
N GLU A 45 3.73 -5.75 30.77
CA GLU A 45 2.85 -6.07 31.90
C GLU A 45 1.47 -6.60 31.44
N ILE A 46 0.93 -6.03 30.36
CA ILE A 46 -0.36 -6.41 29.78
C ILE A 46 -0.24 -7.77 29.07
N THR A 47 0.93 -8.07 28.51
CA THR A 47 1.18 -9.31 27.75
C THR A 47 1.06 -10.57 28.60
N GLN A 48 1.46 -10.50 29.88
CA GLN A 48 1.36 -11.63 30.81
C GLN A 48 -0.09 -11.98 31.16
N VAL A 49 -1.00 -10.99 31.13
CA VAL A 49 -2.43 -11.19 31.40
C VAL A 49 -3.16 -11.73 30.17
N LEU A 50 -2.84 -11.21 28.97
CA LEU A 50 -3.53 -11.60 27.75
C LEU A 50 -3.08 -12.96 27.18
N LYS A 51 -1.88 -13.45 27.54
CA LYS A 51 -1.33 -14.73 27.02
C LYS A 51 -1.50 -14.82 25.50
N GLY A 52 -2.29 -15.78 25.00
CA GLY A 52 -2.52 -16.01 23.56
C GLY A 52 -3.25 -14.87 22.83
N TRP A 53 -4.02 -14.05 23.54
CA TRP A 53 -4.77 -12.94 22.92
C TRP A 53 -3.86 -11.83 22.37
N ILE A 54 -2.58 -11.79 22.78
CA ILE A 54 -1.60 -10.84 22.27
C ILE A 54 -1.34 -10.96 20.76
N LEU A 55 -1.56 -12.16 20.19
CA LEU A 55 -1.35 -12.40 18.77
C LEU A 55 -2.39 -11.69 17.89
N ILE A 56 -3.53 -11.25 18.45
CA ILE A 56 -4.59 -10.61 17.67
C ILE A 56 -4.09 -9.34 17.00
N ALA A 57 -3.33 -8.50 17.71
CA ALA A 57 -2.82 -7.25 17.15
C ALA A 57 -1.88 -7.47 15.93
N PRO A 58 -0.80 -8.28 16.02
CA PRO A 58 0.04 -8.56 14.85
C PRO A 58 -0.68 -9.39 13.77
N LEU A 59 -1.66 -10.24 14.12
CA LEU A 59 -2.52 -10.92 13.14
C LEU A 59 -3.37 -9.92 12.35
N LEU A 60 -3.97 -8.93 13.03
CA LEU A 60 -4.72 -7.85 12.38
C LEU A 60 -3.83 -7.05 11.42
N GLY A 61 -2.58 -6.75 11.82
CA GLY A 61 -1.59 -6.13 10.93
C GLY A 61 -1.31 -6.98 9.67
N THR A 62 -1.28 -8.29 9.82
CA THR A 62 -1.05 -9.24 8.71
C THR A 62 -2.25 -9.29 7.78
N VAL A 63 -3.47 -9.33 8.32
CA VAL A 63 -4.70 -9.27 7.53
C VAL A 63 -4.82 -7.94 6.80
N LEU A 64 -4.53 -6.82 7.46
CA LEU A 64 -4.54 -5.49 6.84
C LEU A 64 -3.53 -5.38 5.69
N SER A 65 -2.30 -5.86 5.87
CA SER A 65 -1.30 -5.86 4.80
C SER A 65 -1.69 -6.77 3.63
N LEU A 66 -2.30 -7.94 3.89
CA LEU A 66 -2.81 -8.83 2.84
C LEU A 66 -3.95 -8.18 2.04
N ILE A 67 -4.95 -7.59 2.71
CA ILE A 67 -6.03 -6.86 2.05
C ILE A 67 -5.46 -5.71 1.22
N SER A 68 -4.48 -4.99 1.78
CA SER A 68 -3.81 -3.88 1.10
C SER A 68 -3.09 -4.30 -0.16
N LEU A 69 -2.43 -5.47 -0.16
CA LEU A 69 -1.80 -6.04 -1.36
C LEU A 69 -2.81 -6.22 -2.49
N VAL A 70 -3.97 -6.79 -2.16
CA VAL A 70 -5.05 -7.05 -3.12
C VAL A 70 -5.63 -5.73 -3.65
N LEU A 71 -6.02 -4.82 -2.76
CA LEU A 71 -6.59 -3.52 -3.17
C LEU A 71 -5.61 -2.70 -4.00
N MET A 72 -4.34 -2.66 -3.59
CA MET A 72 -3.30 -1.93 -4.31
C MET A 72 -3.04 -2.51 -5.70
N HIS A 73 -3.13 -3.83 -5.87
CA HIS A 73 -3.03 -4.46 -7.18
C HIS A 73 -4.10 -3.95 -8.16
N PHE A 74 -5.34 -3.83 -7.69
CA PHE A 74 -6.44 -3.32 -8.50
C PHE A 74 -6.27 -1.83 -8.83
N GLU A 75 -5.98 -1.00 -7.83
CA GLU A 75 -5.74 0.45 -8.02
C GLU A 75 -4.57 0.72 -8.98
N LEU A 76 -3.46 0.00 -8.83
CA LEU A 76 -2.30 0.15 -9.73
C LEU A 76 -2.60 -0.31 -11.17
N THR A 77 -3.48 -1.29 -11.34
CA THR A 77 -3.90 -1.74 -12.68
C THR A 77 -4.71 -0.65 -13.37
N LEU A 78 -5.59 0.03 -12.63
CA LEU A 78 -6.39 1.12 -13.16
C LEU A 78 -5.56 2.39 -13.40
N PHE A 79 -4.68 2.72 -12.46
CA PHE A 79 -3.68 3.78 -12.63
C PHE A 79 -2.80 3.55 -13.87
N GLY A 80 -2.36 2.30 -14.10
CA GLY A 80 -1.57 1.94 -15.27
C GLY A 80 -2.26 2.27 -16.60
N LYS A 81 -3.59 2.05 -16.69
CA LYS A 81 -4.38 2.39 -17.87
C LYS A 81 -4.44 3.90 -18.10
N ILE A 82 -4.68 4.67 -17.04
CA ILE A 82 -4.77 6.14 -17.10
C ILE A 82 -3.40 6.75 -17.45
N ALA A 83 -2.35 6.27 -16.79
CA ALA A 83 -0.98 6.69 -17.08
C ALA A 83 -0.60 6.38 -18.53
N GLN A 84 -0.96 5.20 -19.06
CA GLN A 84 -0.71 4.85 -20.45
C GLN A 84 -1.43 5.78 -21.43
N ALA A 85 -2.70 6.11 -21.15
CA ALA A 85 -3.46 7.07 -21.97
C ALA A 85 -2.81 8.47 -21.95
N HIS A 86 -2.34 8.92 -20.79
CA HIS A 86 -1.67 10.22 -20.66
C HIS A 86 -0.35 10.26 -21.44
N ARG A 87 0.47 9.21 -21.31
CA ARG A 87 1.75 9.09 -22.03
C ARG A 87 1.55 9.01 -23.54
N ALA A 88 0.54 8.28 -24.01
CA ALA A 88 0.22 8.20 -25.44
C ALA A 88 -0.11 9.58 -26.02
N HIS A 89 -0.88 10.38 -25.27
CA HIS A 89 -1.18 11.76 -25.67
C HIS A 89 0.07 12.65 -25.69
N GLN A 90 0.93 12.57 -24.67
CA GLN A 90 2.19 13.33 -24.64
C GLN A 90 3.17 12.93 -25.75
N GLN A 91 3.18 11.65 -26.15
CA GLN A 91 3.96 11.17 -27.29
C GLN A 91 3.42 11.71 -28.62
N GLN A 92 2.09 11.79 -28.79
CA GLN A 92 1.48 12.42 -29.97
C GLN A 92 1.81 13.90 -30.09
N LEU A 93 1.94 14.60 -28.96
CA LEU A 93 2.37 15.99 -28.90
C LEU A 93 3.89 16.18 -29.08
N GLY A 94 4.66 15.11 -29.19
CA GLY A 94 6.12 15.15 -29.40
C GLY A 94 6.91 15.64 -28.19
N LEU A 95 6.29 15.73 -27.00
CA LEU A 95 6.89 16.38 -25.84
C LEU A 95 7.95 15.50 -25.16
N ILE A 96 7.64 14.21 -24.93
CA ILE A 96 8.48 13.34 -24.09
C ILE A 96 8.39 11.87 -24.56
N GLN A 97 9.54 11.24 -24.80
CA GLN A 97 9.62 9.79 -24.98
C GLN A 97 9.57 9.08 -23.63
N HIS A 98 8.46 8.38 -23.39
CA HIS A 98 8.27 7.64 -22.16
C HIS A 98 8.78 6.20 -22.28
N SER A 99 9.52 5.74 -21.27
CA SER A 99 9.83 4.31 -21.14
C SER A 99 8.53 3.52 -20.90
N ARG A 100 8.39 2.39 -21.59
CA ARG A 100 7.19 1.53 -21.53
C ARG A 100 7.05 0.81 -20.18
N HIS A 101 8.08 0.82 -19.34
CA HIS A 101 8.09 0.11 -18.07
C HIS A 101 7.32 0.85 -16.97
N ASN A 102 6.37 0.14 -16.36
CA ASN A 102 5.59 0.63 -15.21
C ASN A 102 6.35 0.47 -13.89
N TYR A 103 7.53 1.09 -13.78
CA TYR A 103 8.39 1.00 -12.59
C TYR A 103 7.64 1.31 -11.29
N PHE A 104 6.77 2.32 -11.29
CA PHE A 104 5.95 2.68 -10.13
C PHE A 104 5.11 1.51 -9.60
N ARG A 105 4.44 0.76 -10.49
CA ARG A 105 3.64 -0.40 -10.10
C ARG A 105 4.49 -1.48 -9.42
N TYR A 106 5.66 -1.76 -9.98
CA TYR A 106 6.57 -2.76 -9.41
C TYR A 106 7.07 -2.33 -8.03
N LEU A 107 7.51 -1.07 -7.89
CA LEU A 107 7.99 -0.54 -6.60
C LEU A 107 6.92 -0.63 -5.52
N VAL A 108 5.69 -0.22 -5.82
CA VAL A 108 4.59 -0.27 -4.85
C VAL A 108 4.23 -1.72 -4.48
N LEU A 109 4.15 -2.64 -5.45
CA LEU A 109 3.86 -4.05 -5.15
C LEU A 109 4.97 -4.72 -4.33
N ILE A 110 6.23 -4.44 -4.63
CA ILE A 110 7.37 -4.92 -3.85
C ILE A 110 7.27 -4.40 -2.41
N TYR A 111 6.99 -3.12 -2.24
CA TYR A 111 6.84 -2.51 -0.92
C TYR A 111 5.74 -3.16 -0.10
N VAL A 112 4.53 -3.33 -0.66
CA VAL A 112 3.41 -3.94 0.08
C VAL A 112 3.66 -5.42 0.35
N SER A 113 4.30 -6.13 -0.56
CA SER A 113 4.72 -7.53 -0.35
C SER A 113 5.72 -7.64 0.80
N PHE A 114 6.69 -6.73 0.85
CA PHE A 114 7.66 -6.66 1.94
C PHE A 114 6.98 -6.35 3.27
N LEU A 115 6.03 -5.41 3.31
CA LEU A 115 5.25 -5.10 4.50
C LEU A 115 4.48 -6.33 5.02
N LEU A 116 3.89 -7.13 4.13
CA LEU A 116 3.23 -8.39 4.48
C LEU A 116 4.22 -9.40 5.10
N LEU A 117 5.39 -9.59 4.48
CA LEU A 117 6.42 -10.49 4.99
C LEU A 117 6.91 -10.08 6.39
N VAL A 118 7.15 -8.79 6.61
CA VAL A 118 7.54 -8.24 7.92
C VAL A 118 6.43 -8.47 8.95
N SER A 119 5.16 -8.27 8.56
CA SER A 119 4.02 -8.52 9.45
C SER A 119 3.92 -10.00 9.86
N MET A 120 4.08 -10.92 8.91
CA MET A 120 4.09 -12.36 9.18
C MET A 120 5.26 -12.76 10.09
N ALA A 121 6.46 -12.22 9.84
CA ALA A 121 7.62 -12.43 10.69
C ALA A 121 7.35 -11.92 12.11
N ASN A 122 6.70 -10.75 12.26
CA ASN A 122 6.36 -10.22 13.56
C ASN A 122 5.39 -11.14 14.34
N VAL A 123 4.39 -11.73 13.68
CA VAL A 123 3.51 -12.74 14.32
C VAL A 123 4.33 -13.93 14.83
N ALA A 124 5.29 -14.41 14.02
CA ALA A 124 6.16 -15.52 14.42
C ALA A 124 7.05 -15.15 15.63
N VAL A 125 7.65 -13.95 15.63
CA VAL A 125 8.47 -13.45 16.74
C VAL A 125 7.64 -13.34 18.03
N VAL A 126 6.44 -12.73 17.97
CA VAL A 126 5.56 -12.61 19.14
C VAL A 126 5.16 -13.99 19.67
N ARG A 127 4.85 -14.94 18.77
CA ARG A 127 4.55 -16.31 19.18
C ARG A 127 5.74 -16.97 19.89
N LEU A 128 6.95 -16.83 19.36
CA LEU A 128 8.15 -17.43 19.95
C LEU A 128 8.52 -16.78 21.30
N LEU A 129 8.38 -15.47 21.43
CA LEU A 129 8.75 -14.77 22.67
C LEU A 129 7.77 -15.01 23.82
N TRP A 130 6.47 -15.08 23.54
CA TRP A 130 5.43 -15.04 24.57
C TRP A 130 4.66 -16.36 24.75
N LEU A 131 4.73 -17.27 23.78
CA LEU A 131 3.94 -18.51 23.77
C LEU A 131 4.78 -19.77 23.53
N ALA A 132 6.09 -19.65 23.32
CA ALA A 132 6.97 -20.81 23.37
C ALA A 132 7.06 -21.32 24.82
N PRO A 133 7.09 -22.64 25.03
CA PRO A 133 7.17 -23.28 26.35
C PRO A 133 8.50 -23.01 27.05
#